data_AF-A0A1U9K5C8-F1
#
_entry.id   AF-A0A1U9K5C8-F1
#
_cell.length_a   1.000
_cell.length_b   1.000
_cell.length_c   1.000
_cell.angle_alpha   90.00
_cell.angle_beta   90.00
_cell.angle_gamma   90.00
#
_symmetry.space_group_name_H-M   'P 1'
#
loop_
_entity.id
_entity.type
_entity.pdbx_description
1 polymer ?
#
loop_
_entity_poly.entity_id
_entity_poly.type
_entity_poly.pdbx_seq_one_letter_code
_entity_poly.pdbx_strand_id
1 'polypeptide(L)'
;MRIRQLFRDVRHETEKTGARKLFVVTVLFSVLSSFLTMGYFRAHKGTLMQEGMYDSFQFLGFSILFQSLALVFFSALFWYWLLSQENRWGTWGMLLTKPVPKFRWLMVKHAVFLCFFAVFVLLNAAVSFVFLFAQQMEINTFFAQVYLVMLLIGPAISYSQALFHLAVKNGILASTLSVTWIFLYIVQNNLPTVLVKWLPVFYVGFVWDGTAILPGRFVTYLLLTVLFMTGVFWVSVRKNDYAYE
;
A
#
# COMPACT_ATOMS: atom_id res chain seq x y z
N MET A 1 17.41 22.37 7.85
CA MET A 1 16.54 22.86 6.76
C MET A 1 15.41 23.69 7.36
N ARG A 2 15.13 24.91 6.88
CA ARG A 2 14.01 25.70 7.41
C ARG A 2 12.69 25.03 6.99
N ILE A 3 11.78 24.77 7.93
CA ILE A 3 10.50 24.08 7.69
C ILE A 3 9.71 24.69 6.53
N ARG A 4 9.69 26.02 6.41
CA ARG A 4 9.03 26.73 5.28
C ARG A 4 9.58 26.35 3.90
N GLN A 5 10.86 26.01 3.82
CA GLN A 5 11.49 25.60 2.57
C GLN A 5 11.07 24.17 2.20
N LEU A 6 10.93 23.27 3.18
CA LEU A 6 10.39 21.92 2.96
C LEU A 6 8.98 21.98 2.36
N PHE A 7 8.08 22.79 2.96
CA PHE A 7 6.70 22.90 2.47
C PHE A 7 6.63 23.45 1.05
N ARG A 8 7.50 24.41 0.71
CA ARG A 8 7.60 24.93 -0.66
C ARG A 8 8.06 23.83 -1.63
N ASP A 9 9.08 23.07 -1.26
CA ASP A 9 9.60 21.98 -2.09
C ASP A 9 8.57 20.86 -2.27
N VAL A 10 7.86 20.47 -1.20
CA VAL A 10 6.77 19.47 -1.23
C VAL A 10 5.63 19.93 -2.13
N ARG A 11 5.23 21.19 -2.03
CA ARG A 11 4.21 21.77 -2.90
C ARG A 11 4.65 21.71 -4.37
N HIS A 12 5.87 22.16 -4.67
CA HIS A 12 6.41 22.12 -6.02
C HIS A 12 6.47 20.70 -6.57
N GLU A 13 6.92 19.73 -5.77
CA GLU A 13 7.00 18.32 -6.17
C GLU A 13 5.61 17.72 -6.44
N THR A 14 4.61 18.10 -5.63
CA THR A 14 3.23 17.66 -5.79
C THR A 14 2.60 18.26 -7.04
N GLU A 15 2.88 19.54 -7.34
CA GLU A 15 2.45 20.22 -8.56
C GLU A 15 3.12 19.60 -9.80
N LYS A 16 4.44 19.36 -9.75
CA LYS A 16 5.24 18.68 -10.79
C LYS A 16 4.70 17.31 -11.14
N THR A 17 4.40 16.49 -10.14
CA THR A 17 3.89 15.12 -10.33
C THR A 17 2.42 15.09 -10.75
N GLY A 18 1.68 16.15 -10.43
CA GLY A 18 0.26 16.28 -10.70
C GLY A 18 -0.59 15.86 -9.51
N ALA A 19 -0.78 16.78 -8.57
CA ALA A 19 -1.56 16.61 -7.34
C ALA A 19 -2.90 15.90 -7.57
N ARG A 20 -3.64 16.31 -8.61
CA ARG A 20 -4.95 15.74 -8.95
C ARG A 20 -4.85 14.26 -9.33
N LYS A 21 -3.82 13.86 -10.08
CA LYS A 21 -3.63 12.45 -10.49
C LYS A 21 -3.29 11.59 -9.28
N LEU A 22 -2.36 12.06 -8.44
CA LEU A 22 -2.00 11.38 -7.19
C LEU A 22 -3.22 11.21 -6.28
N PHE A 23 -4.00 12.28 -6.10
CA PHE A 23 -5.21 12.24 -5.29
C PHE A 23 -6.26 11.27 -5.84
N VAL A 24 -6.53 11.30 -7.15
CA VAL A 24 -7.47 10.38 -7.80
C VAL A 24 -7.03 8.94 -7.60
N VAL A 25 -5.74 8.63 -7.74
CA VAL A 25 -5.22 7.28 -7.50
C VAL A 25 -5.34 6.87 -6.04
N THR A 26 -5.01 7.76 -5.09
CA THR A 26 -5.22 7.51 -3.66
C THR A 26 -6.67 7.16 -3.36
N VAL A 27 -7.61 7.94 -3.87
CA VAL A 27 -9.05 7.71 -3.68
C VAL A 27 -9.48 6.41 -4.35
N LEU A 28 -9.05 6.16 -5.59
CA LEU A 28 -9.40 4.95 -6.35
C LEU A 28 -9.00 3.68 -5.58
N PHE A 29 -7.75 3.61 -5.09
CA PHE A 29 -7.29 2.44 -4.35
C PHE A 29 -7.97 2.30 -2.99
N SER A 30 -8.29 3.42 -2.31
CA SER A 30 -9.03 3.38 -1.04
C SER A 30 -10.48 2.90 -1.24
N VAL A 31 -11.13 3.34 -2.30
CA VAL A 31 -12.47 2.87 -2.68
C VAL A 31 -12.43 1.40 -3.07
N LEU A 32 -11.42 0.98 -3.84
CA LEU A 32 -11.25 -0.43 -4.23
C LEU A 32 -11.08 -1.35 -3.03
N SER A 33 -10.18 -1.03 -2.09
CA SER A 33 -9.98 -1.84 -0.88
C SER A 33 -11.25 -1.91 -0.03
N SER A 34 -11.94 -0.77 0.11
CA SER A 34 -13.19 -0.70 0.86
C SER A 34 -14.30 -1.52 0.20
N PHE A 35 -14.43 -1.43 -1.12
CA PHE A 35 -15.43 -2.17 -1.90
C PHE A 35 -15.19 -3.68 -1.80
N LEU A 36 -13.95 -4.15 -1.93
CA LEU A 36 -13.59 -5.56 -1.77
C LEU A 36 -13.95 -6.07 -0.37
N THR A 37 -13.61 -5.30 0.66
CA THR A 37 -13.90 -5.64 2.06
C THR A 37 -15.39 -5.77 2.31
N MET A 38 -16.16 -4.73 1.98
CA MET A 38 -17.61 -4.72 2.21
C MET A 38 -18.34 -5.74 1.35
N GLY A 39 -17.94 -5.86 0.08
CA GLY A 39 -18.51 -6.81 -0.86
C GLY A 39 -18.34 -8.23 -0.36
N TYR A 40 -17.14 -8.59 0.11
CA TYR A 40 -16.89 -9.91 0.69
C TYR A 40 -17.75 -10.16 1.94
N PHE A 41 -17.75 -9.23 2.88
CA PHE A 41 -18.46 -9.38 4.16
C PHE A 41 -19.99 -9.47 3.97
N ARG A 42 -20.54 -8.72 3.02
CA ARG A 42 -21.97 -8.80 2.66
C ARG A 42 -22.31 -10.10 1.92
N ALA A 43 -21.50 -10.50 0.95
CA ALA A 43 -21.76 -11.71 0.16
C ALA A 43 -21.75 -12.99 1.02
N HIS A 44 -20.94 -13.02 2.08
CA HIS A 44 -20.81 -14.18 2.97
C HIS A 44 -21.54 -14.02 4.30
N LYS A 45 -22.44 -13.03 4.42
CA LYS A 45 -23.13 -12.71 5.68
C LYS A 45 -23.81 -13.93 6.31
N GLY A 46 -24.53 -14.74 5.53
CA GLY A 46 -25.25 -15.92 6.04
C GLY A 46 -24.31 -16.95 6.68
N THR A 47 -23.22 -17.30 5.99
CA THR A 47 -22.20 -18.23 6.48
C THR A 47 -21.49 -17.68 7.71
N LEU A 48 -21.08 -16.41 7.67
CA LEU A 48 -20.39 -15.75 8.79
C LEU A 48 -21.30 -15.67 10.02
N MET A 49 -22.60 -15.43 9.86
CA MET A 49 -23.55 -15.45 10.97
C MET A 49 -23.72 -16.85 11.56
N GLN A 50 -23.81 -17.88 10.71
CA GLN A 50 -23.93 -19.27 11.15
C GLN A 50 -22.69 -19.76 11.92
N GLU A 51 -21.50 -19.28 11.53
CA GLU A 51 -20.22 -19.61 12.16
C GLU A 51 -19.89 -18.69 13.34
N GLY A 52 -20.76 -17.73 13.70
CA GLY A 52 -20.50 -16.76 14.78
C GLY A 52 -19.35 -15.78 14.49
N MET A 53 -18.99 -15.62 13.21
CA MET A 53 -17.88 -14.79 12.73
C MET A 53 -18.34 -13.47 12.09
N TYR A 54 -19.63 -13.14 12.15
CA TYR A 54 -20.15 -11.86 11.65
C TYR A 54 -20.03 -10.76 12.71
N ASP A 55 -18.79 -10.37 13.01
CA ASP A 55 -18.48 -9.34 13.99
C ASP A 55 -17.52 -8.27 13.44
N SER A 56 -17.28 -7.23 14.23
CA SER A 56 -16.36 -6.15 13.86
C SER A 56 -14.90 -6.61 13.80
N PHE A 57 -14.52 -7.62 14.57
CA PHE A 57 -13.16 -8.14 14.62
C PHE A 57 -12.76 -8.82 13.30
N GLN A 58 -13.61 -9.70 12.79
CA GLN A 58 -13.44 -10.38 11.52
C GLN A 58 -13.54 -9.40 10.35
N PHE A 59 -14.47 -8.45 10.40
CA PHE A 59 -14.56 -7.39 9.40
C PHE A 59 -13.24 -6.61 9.31
N LEU A 60 -12.67 -6.22 10.45
CA LEU A 60 -11.38 -5.54 10.49
C LEU A 60 -10.29 -6.42 9.89
N GLY A 61 -10.19 -7.69 10.27
CA GLY A 61 -9.22 -8.64 9.69
C GLY A 61 -9.25 -8.67 8.16
N PHE A 62 -10.43 -8.80 7.54
CA PHE A 62 -10.57 -8.74 6.08
C PHE A 62 -10.23 -7.35 5.52
N SER A 63 -10.59 -6.28 6.22
CA SER A 63 -10.32 -4.91 5.81
C SER A 63 -8.84 -4.62 5.64
N ILE A 64 -8.02 -4.98 6.62
CA ILE A 64 -6.56 -4.87 6.51
C ILE A 64 -6.01 -5.70 5.36
N LEU A 65 -6.53 -6.90 5.15
CA LEU A 65 -6.01 -7.78 4.10
C LEU A 65 -6.16 -7.11 2.73
N PHE A 66 -7.37 -6.66 2.41
CA PHE A 66 -7.63 -5.94 1.16
C PHE A 66 -6.97 -4.56 1.11
N GLN A 67 -6.81 -3.88 2.23
CA GLN A 67 -6.08 -2.61 2.31
C GLN A 67 -4.58 -2.78 2.08
N SER A 68 -3.95 -3.80 2.68
CA SER A 68 -2.53 -4.12 2.50
C SER A 68 -2.26 -4.46 1.05
N LEU A 69 -3.17 -5.22 0.44
CA LEU A 69 -3.15 -5.54 -0.97
C LEU A 69 -3.21 -4.28 -1.84
N ALA A 70 -4.23 -3.43 -1.64
CA ALA A 70 -4.37 -2.17 -2.36
C ALA A 70 -3.17 -1.25 -2.13
N LEU A 71 -2.58 -1.26 -0.92
CA LEU A 71 -1.41 -0.48 -0.56
C LEU A 71 -0.16 -0.90 -1.35
N VAL A 72 0.05 -2.20 -1.60
CA VAL A 72 1.15 -2.68 -2.45
C VAL A 72 1.06 -2.06 -3.85
N PHE A 73 -0.13 -2.09 -4.45
CA PHE A 73 -0.36 -1.52 -5.78
C PHE A 73 -0.26 0.01 -5.81
N PHE A 74 -0.95 0.66 -4.87
CA PHE A 74 -0.92 2.10 -4.70
C PHE A 74 0.54 2.57 -4.59
N SER A 75 1.33 1.91 -3.76
CA SER A 75 2.72 2.27 -3.52
C SER A 75 3.60 2.08 -4.75
N ALA A 76 3.49 0.95 -5.44
CA ALA A 76 4.23 0.69 -6.67
C ALA A 76 3.95 1.78 -7.72
N LEU A 77 2.68 2.12 -7.95
CA LEU A 77 2.29 3.17 -8.89
C LEU A 77 2.73 4.55 -8.45
N PHE A 78 2.63 4.85 -7.15
CA PHE A 78 3.01 6.13 -6.59
C PHE A 78 4.51 6.40 -6.73
N TRP A 79 5.34 5.41 -6.37
CA TRP A 79 6.79 5.51 -6.54
C TRP A 79 7.22 5.52 -7.99
N TYR A 80 6.58 4.70 -8.85
CA TYR A 80 6.77 4.76 -10.30
C TYR A 80 6.56 6.18 -10.82
N TRP A 81 5.45 6.83 -10.46
CA TRP A 81 5.19 8.19 -10.91
C TRP A 81 6.17 9.20 -10.35
N LEU A 82 6.45 9.20 -9.05
CA LEU A 82 7.42 10.12 -8.44
C LEU A 82 8.81 10.00 -9.08
N LEU A 83 9.27 8.80 -9.38
CA LEU A 83 10.60 8.57 -9.94
C LEU A 83 10.65 8.79 -11.46
N SER A 84 9.56 8.53 -12.18
CA SER A 84 9.45 8.79 -13.62
C SER A 84 9.55 10.28 -13.96
N GLN A 85 9.01 11.16 -13.10
CA GLN A 85 9.09 12.61 -13.33
C GLN A 85 10.53 13.13 -13.23
N GLU A 86 11.37 12.47 -12.45
CA GLU A 86 12.79 12.82 -12.38
C GLU A 86 13.52 12.49 -13.67
N ASN A 87 13.07 11.44 -14.37
CA ASN A 87 13.65 11.04 -15.65
C ASN A 87 13.24 12.04 -16.73
N ARG A 88 11.95 12.35 -16.80
CA ARG A 88 11.41 13.33 -17.74
C ARG A 88 12.03 14.71 -17.61
N TRP A 89 12.43 15.10 -16.39
CA TRP A 89 12.99 16.43 -16.12
C TRP A 89 14.53 16.43 -16.09
N GLY A 90 15.18 15.31 -16.40
CA GLY A 90 16.65 15.20 -16.42
C GLY A 90 17.31 15.36 -15.05
N THR A 91 16.54 15.30 -13.96
CA THR A 91 17.03 15.54 -12.59
C THR A 91 17.66 14.29 -11.97
N TRP A 92 17.61 13.14 -12.64
CA TRP A 92 18.31 11.91 -12.24
C TRP A 92 19.83 12.06 -12.11
N GLY A 93 20.47 12.90 -12.92
CA GLY A 93 21.92 13.16 -12.80
C GLY A 93 22.30 13.83 -11.48
N MET A 94 21.38 14.62 -10.88
CA MET A 94 21.61 15.26 -9.58
C MET A 94 21.58 14.28 -8.41
N LEU A 95 20.89 13.13 -8.56
CA LEU A 95 20.86 12.05 -7.56
C LEU A 95 22.22 11.34 -7.41
N LEU A 96 23.02 11.34 -8.46
CA LEU A 96 24.28 10.58 -8.55
C LEU A 96 25.52 11.42 -8.22
N THR A 97 25.39 12.74 -8.16
CA THR A 97 26.56 13.64 -8.20
C THR A 97 26.86 14.40 -6.90
N LYS A 98 25.87 14.69 -6.04
CA LYS A 98 26.11 15.44 -4.78
C LYS A 98 25.25 14.94 -3.58
N PRO A 99 25.84 14.71 -2.39
CA PRO A 99 25.15 14.07 -1.26
C PRO A 99 24.09 14.95 -0.56
N VAL A 100 24.35 16.25 -0.39
CA VAL A 100 23.42 17.19 0.26
C VAL A 100 22.10 17.38 -0.53
N PRO A 101 22.10 17.61 -1.86
CA PRO A 101 20.86 17.70 -2.61
C PRO A 101 20.12 16.36 -2.69
N LYS A 102 20.82 15.22 -2.65
CA LYS A 102 20.23 13.87 -2.61
C LYS A 102 19.35 13.64 -1.38
N PHE A 103 19.84 14.02 -0.19
CA PHE A 103 19.07 13.87 1.05
C PHE A 103 17.82 14.75 1.05
N ARG A 104 17.96 16.03 0.66
CA ARG A 104 16.82 16.95 0.57
C ARG A 104 15.76 16.46 -0.40
N TRP A 105 16.16 15.98 -1.57
CA TRP A 105 15.27 15.41 -2.58
C TRP A 105 14.49 14.21 -2.03
N LEU A 106 15.16 13.30 -1.32
CA LEU A 106 14.54 12.10 -0.78
C LEU A 106 13.51 12.47 0.29
N MET A 107 13.84 13.43 1.16
CA MET A 107 12.95 13.95 2.19
C MET A 107 11.67 14.58 1.61
N VAL A 108 11.78 15.27 0.47
CA VAL A 108 10.62 15.87 -0.20
C VAL A 108 9.69 14.78 -0.76
N LYS A 109 10.23 13.78 -1.47
CA LYS A 109 9.44 12.66 -1.99
C LYS A 109 8.79 11.83 -0.88
N HIS A 110 9.54 11.59 0.19
CA HIS A 110 9.05 10.94 1.41
C HIS A 110 7.86 11.70 2.01
N ALA A 111 7.97 13.03 2.16
CA ALA A 111 6.90 13.84 2.69
C ALA A 111 5.65 13.82 1.78
N VAL A 112 5.82 13.93 0.46
CA VAL A 112 4.72 13.82 -0.50
C VAL A 112 4.04 12.45 -0.37
N PHE A 113 4.81 11.36 -0.36
CA PHE A 113 4.28 10.01 -0.20
C PHE A 113 3.48 9.86 1.11
N LEU A 114 4.04 10.29 2.24
CA LEU A 114 3.37 10.19 3.54
C LEU A 114 2.06 10.98 3.60
N CYS A 115 1.98 12.15 2.96
CA CYS A 115 0.73 12.91 2.91
C CYS A 115 -0.39 12.12 2.22
N PHE A 116 -0.14 11.56 1.04
CA PHE A 116 -1.15 10.79 0.31
C PHE A 116 -1.42 9.43 0.95
N PHE A 117 -0.42 8.79 1.55
CA PHE A 117 -0.57 7.57 2.32
C PHE A 117 -1.45 7.78 3.57
N ALA A 118 -1.26 8.87 4.31
CA ALA A 118 -2.12 9.20 5.44
C ALA A 118 -3.58 9.39 5.00
N VAL A 119 -3.80 10.08 3.87
CA VAL A 119 -5.14 10.22 3.27
C VAL A 119 -5.74 8.85 2.92
N PHE A 120 -4.96 7.95 2.32
CA PHE A 120 -5.41 6.58 2.02
C PHE A 120 -5.88 5.84 3.28
N VAL A 121 -5.09 5.87 4.36
CA VAL A 121 -5.41 5.18 5.61
C VAL A 121 -6.66 5.80 6.26
N LEU A 122 -6.74 7.13 6.31
CA LEU A 122 -7.87 7.84 6.91
C LEU A 122 -9.18 7.60 6.14
N LEU A 123 -9.14 7.57 4.81
CA LEU A 123 -10.32 7.24 3.99
C LEU A 123 -10.81 5.82 4.28
N ASN A 124 -9.91 4.84 4.32
CA ASN A 124 -10.26 3.46 4.63
C ASN A 124 -10.82 3.30 6.06
N ALA A 125 -10.25 4.03 7.03
CA ALA A 125 -10.76 4.07 8.39
C ALA A 125 -12.18 4.65 8.45
N ALA A 126 -12.40 5.81 7.83
CA ALA A 126 -13.72 6.45 7.78
C ALA A 126 -14.77 5.53 7.16
N VAL A 127 -14.43 4.90 6.03
CA VAL A 127 -15.33 4.02 5.29
C VAL A 127 -15.65 2.75 6.10
N SER A 128 -14.65 2.16 6.76
CA SER A 128 -14.85 1.02 7.66
C SER A 128 -15.72 1.38 8.87
N PHE A 129 -15.50 2.55 9.46
CA PHE A 129 -16.31 3.06 10.57
C PHE A 129 -17.79 3.20 10.16
N VAL A 130 -18.05 3.86 9.03
CA VAL A 130 -19.42 4.04 8.51
C VAL A 130 -20.08 2.69 8.25
N PHE A 131 -19.35 1.72 7.71
CA PHE A 131 -19.90 0.38 7.47
C PHE A 131 -20.26 -0.37 8.74
N LEU A 132 -19.35 -0.41 9.72
CA LEU A 132 -19.58 -1.06 11.01
C LEU A 132 -20.79 -0.45 11.72
N PHE A 133 -20.87 0.89 11.73
CA PHE A 133 -22.01 1.62 12.28
C PHE A 133 -23.31 1.28 11.54
N ALA A 134 -23.29 1.27 10.21
CA ALA A 134 -24.47 0.92 9.40
C ALA A 134 -24.92 -0.53 9.56
N GLN A 135 -24.01 -1.45 9.91
CA GLN A 135 -24.35 -2.85 10.22
C GLN A 135 -24.68 -3.07 11.70
N GLN A 136 -24.71 -2.00 12.52
CA GLN A 136 -24.94 -2.07 13.96
C GLN A 136 -23.96 -3.01 14.68
N MET A 137 -22.73 -3.12 14.16
CA MET A 137 -21.67 -3.88 14.80
C MET A 137 -21.00 -3.01 15.86
N GLU A 138 -20.78 -3.58 17.04
CA GLU A 138 -20.04 -2.90 18.10
C GLU A 138 -18.62 -2.59 17.63
N ILE A 139 -18.22 -1.33 17.74
CA ILE A 139 -16.87 -0.90 17.39
C ILE A 139 -15.93 -1.40 18.47
N ASN A 140 -15.12 -2.39 18.10
CA ASN A 140 -14.14 -2.98 19.00
C ASN A 140 -12.99 -2.00 19.27
N THR A 141 -12.39 -2.06 20.46
CA THR A 141 -11.17 -1.32 20.82
C THR A 141 -10.01 -1.58 19.84
N PHE A 142 -10.01 -2.72 19.17
CA PHE A 142 -9.06 -3.05 18.09
C PHE A 142 -9.15 -2.12 16.88
N PHE A 143 -10.28 -1.43 16.64
CA PHE A 143 -10.46 -0.55 15.48
C PHE A 143 -9.36 0.52 15.38
N ALA A 144 -9.13 1.27 16.46
CA ALA A 144 -8.12 2.32 16.47
C ALA A 144 -6.70 1.75 16.37
N GLN A 145 -6.45 0.62 17.05
CA GLN A 145 -5.14 -0.05 17.03
C GLN A 145 -4.78 -0.50 15.61
N VAL A 146 -5.73 -1.07 14.88
CA VAL A 146 -5.58 -1.50 13.48
C VAL A 146 -5.10 -0.36 12.60
N TYR A 147 -5.79 0.78 12.63
CA TYR A 147 -5.46 1.90 11.75
C TYR A 147 -4.18 2.63 12.18
N LEU A 148 -3.87 2.63 13.47
CA LEU A 148 -2.58 3.10 13.98
C LEU A 148 -1.43 2.21 13.49
N VAL A 149 -1.59 0.89 13.58
CA VAL A 149 -0.61 -0.08 13.06
C VAL A 149 -0.44 0.09 11.56
N MET A 150 -1.52 0.25 10.80
CA MET A 150 -1.45 0.54 9.37
C MET A 150 -0.65 1.82 9.07
N LEU A 151 -0.89 2.90 9.82
CA LEU A 151 -0.18 4.16 9.65
C LEU A 151 1.33 4.03 9.91
N LEU A 152 1.72 3.20 10.87
CA LEU A 152 3.12 3.03 11.30
C LEU A 152 3.88 1.97 10.48
N ILE A 153 3.24 0.85 10.17
CA ILE A 153 3.87 -0.31 9.51
C ILE A 153 3.65 -0.30 7.99
N GLY A 154 2.51 0.21 7.51
CA GLY A 154 2.22 0.32 6.08
C GLY A 154 3.29 1.03 5.24
N PRO A 155 4.01 2.06 5.76
CA PRO A 155 5.14 2.65 5.06
C PRO A 155 6.30 1.67 4.77
N ALA A 156 6.48 0.58 5.54
CA ALA A 156 7.55 -0.40 5.29
C ALA A 156 7.38 -1.13 3.95
N ILE A 157 6.13 -1.49 3.60
CA ILE A 157 5.77 -2.04 2.28
C ILE A 157 6.10 -1.02 1.19
N SER A 158 5.92 0.26 1.49
CA SER A 158 6.12 1.31 0.50
C SER A 158 7.58 1.68 0.29
N TYR A 159 8.38 1.75 1.34
CA TYR A 159 9.80 2.05 1.21
C TYR A 159 10.59 0.91 0.58
N SER A 160 10.16 -0.32 0.77
CA SER A 160 10.74 -1.45 0.04
C SER A 160 10.44 -1.39 -1.46
N GLN A 161 9.26 -0.91 -1.89
CA GLN A 161 9.02 -0.61 -3.30
C GLN A 161 9.95 0.49 -3.81
N ALA A 162 10.12 1.57 -3.03
CA ALA A 162 11.06 2.62 -3.39
C ALA A 162 12.48 2.08 -3.57
N LEU A 163 12.95 1.17 -2.70
CA LEU A 163 14.25 0.51 -2.83
C LEU A 163 14.36 -0.31 -4.11
N PHE A 164 13.32 -1.07 -4.51
CA PHE A 164 13.32 -1.80 -5.78
C PHE A 164 13.42 -0.86 -6.98
N HIS A 165 12.68 0.25 -6.97
CA HIS A 165 12.75 1.25 -8.02
C HIS A 165 14.08 2.02 -8.07
N LEU A 166 14.83 2.09 -6.95
CA LEU A 166 16.17 2.66 -6.91
C LEU A 166 17.24 1.66 -7.34
N ALA A 167 17.06 0.37 -7.06
CA ALA A 167 18.03 -0.69 -7.36
C ALA A 167 17.93 -1.17 -8.81
N VAL A 168 16.73 -1.16 -9.39
CA VAL A 168 16.47 -1.66 -10.74
C VAL A 168 16.20 -0.49 -11.66
N LYS A 169 17.04 -0.34 -12.70
CA LYS A 169 16.86 0.70 -13.72
C LYS A 169 15.49 0.58 -14.38
N ASN A 170 15.06 -0.64 -14.74
CA ASN A 170 13.74 -0.83 -15.32
C ASN A 170 12.62 -0.67 -14.26
N GLY A 171 11.90 0.46 -14.31
CA GLY A 171 10.79 0.76 -13.41
C GLY A 171 9.66 -0.27 -13.44
N ILE A 172 9.48 -0.97 -14.57
CA ILE A 172 8.50 -2.05 -14.71
C ILE A 172 8.97 -3.28 -13.93
N LEU A 173 10.25 -3.65 -14.05
CA LEU A 173 10.81 -4.77 -13.30
C LEU A 173 10.82 -4.49 -11.79
N ALA A 174 11.06 -3.24 -11.40
CA ALA A 174 10.89 -2.78 -10.02
C ALA A 174 9.45 -2.92 -9.50
N SER A 175 8.44 -2.57 -10.31
CA SER A 175 7.03 -2.79 -9.95
C SER A 175 6.63 -4.26 -9.93
N THR A 176 7.25 -5.13 -10.73
CA THR A 176 6.99 -6.58 -10.63
C THR A 176 7.62 -7.20 -9.37
N LEU A 177 8.71 -6.63 -8.85
CA LEU A 177 9.30 -7.04 -7.56
C LEU A 177 8.39 -6.74 -6.37
N SER A 178 7.32 -5.95 -6.55
CA SER A 178 6.25 -5.82 -5.56
C SER A 178 5.57 -7.14 -5.25
N VAL A 179 5.56 -8.09 -6.19
CA VAL A 179 5.05 -9.45 -5.99
C VAL A 179 5.84 -10.22 -4.93
N THR A 180 7.10 -9.86 -4.66
CA THR A 180 7.90 -10.48 -3.60
C THR A 180 7.28 -10.30 -2.22
N TRP A 181 6.65 -9.15 -1.93
CA TRP A 181 5.96 -8.94 -0.66
C TRP A 181 4.73 -9.83 -0.52
N ILE A 182 4.03 -10.00 -1.63
CA ILE A 182 2.87 -10.87 -1.73
C ILE A 182 3.32 -12.32 -1.49
N PHE A 183 4.44 -12.74 -2.10
CA PHE A 183 5.03 -14.06 -1.91
C PHE A 183 5.51 -14.32 -0.47
N LEU A 184 6.18 -13.34 0.16
CA LEU A 184 6.61 -13.45 1.56
C LEU A 184 5.43 -13.72 2.50
N TYR A 185 4.28 -13.09 2.24
CA TYR A 185 3.04 -13.35 2.97
C TYR A 185 2.50 -14.78 2.79
N ILE A 186 2.58 -15.35 1.57
CA ILE A 186 2.17 -16.73 1.30
C ILE A 186 3.02 -17.72 2.09
N VAL A 187 4.35 -17.52 2.09
CA VAL A 187 5.29 -18.49 2.64
C VAL A 187 5.57 -18.28 4.12
N GLN A 188 4.86 -17.36 4.79
CA GLN A 188 5.13 -16.98 6.18
C GLN A 188 5.16 -18.18 7.14
N ASN A 189 4.28 -19.15 6.94
CA ASN A 189 4.18 -20.36 7.77
C ASN A 189 5.35 -21.33 7.55
N ASN A 190 6.11 -21.16 6.46
CA ASN A 190 7.29 -21.94 6.12
C ASN A 190 8.59 -21.19 6.47
N LEU A 191 8.50 -19.94 6.96
CA LEU A 191 9.67 -19.17 7.37
C LEU A 191 10.02 -19.46 8.84
N PRO A 192 11.32 -19.43 9.20
CA PRO A 192 11.75 -19.51 10.60
C PRO A 192 11.03 -18.46 11.46
N THR A 193 10.54 -18.86 12.63
CA THR A 193 9.80 -17.97 13.56
C THR A 193 10.58 -16.71 13.94
N VAL A 194 11.91 -16.78 13.96
CA VAL A 194 12.77 -15.61 14.12
C VAL A 194 12.56 -14.62 12.96
N LEU A 195 12.66 -15.06 11.70
CA LEU A 195 12.43 -14.19 10.55
C LEU A 195 11.02 -13.59 10.53
N VAL A 196 10.01 -14.37 10.92
CA VAL A 196 8.62 -13.90 11.01
C VAL A 196 8.47 -12.80 12.05
N LYS A 197 9.18 -12.86 13.18
CA LYS A 197 9.12 -11.83 14.23
C LYS A 197 9.79 -10.51 13.84
N TRP A 198 10.85 -10.57 13.04
CA TRP A 198 11.68 -9.40 12.73
C TRP A 198 11.25 -8.65 11.47
N LEU A 199 10.49 -9.28 10.58
CA LEU A 199 10.00 -8.63 9.37
C LEU A 199 8.69 -7.88 9.66
N PRO A 200 8.65 -6.54 9.48
CA PRO A 200 7.49 -5.71 9.85
C PRO A 200 6.18 -6.13 9.18
N VAL A 201 6.26 -6.75 7.99
CA VAL A 201 5.10 -7.24 7.24
C VAL A 201 4.33 -8.33 7.99
N PHE A 202 5.02 -9.13 8.82
CA PHE A 202 4.41 -10.21 9.60
C PHE A 202 4.05 -9.77 11.03
N TYR A 203 4.47 -8.58 11.45
CA TYR A 203 4.11 -8.02 12.75
C TYR A 203 2.60 -7.82 12.89
N VAL A 204 1.89 -7.64 11.77
CA VAL A 204 0.42 -7.63 11.71
C VAL A 204 -0.18 -8.95 12.21
N GLY A 205 0.45 -10.10 11.90
CA GLY A 205 0.03 -11.40 12.40
C GLY A 205 0.30 -11.59 13.90
N PHE A 206 1.39 -11.02 14.42
CA PHE A 206 1.72 -11.05 15.85
C PHE A 206 0.81 -10.17 16.71
N VAL A 207 0.31 -9.06 16.19
CA VAL A 207 -0.68 -8.21 16.89
C VAL A 207 -2.04 -8.91 16.99
N TRP A 208 -2.29 -9.98 16.21
CA TRP A 208 -3.60 -10.61 16.02
C TRP A 208 -3.63 -12.12 16.16
N ASP A 209 -2.90 -12.66 17.10
CA ASP A 209 -3.06 -14.07 17.47
C ASP A 209 -4.56 -14.32 17.80
N GLY A 210 -5.31 -14.95 16.88
CA GLY A 210 -6.76 -15.13 16.97
C GLY A 210 -7.62 -14.84 15.71
N THR A 211 -7.09 -14.25 14.62
CA THR A 211 -7.89 -14.07 13.39
C THR A 211 -7.89 -15.34 12.51
N ALA A 212 -9.05 -16.00 12.41
CA ALA A 212 -9.28 -17.18 11.59
C ALA A 212 -9.36 -16.83 10.08
N ILE A 213 -8.29 -16.31 9.50
CA ILE A 213 -8.21 -16.14 8.03
C ILE A 213 -7.91 -17.52 7.44
N LEU A 214 -8.95 -18.20 6.93
CA LEU A 214 -8.83 -19.50 6.26
C LEU A 214 -7.82 -19.42 5.08
N PRO A 215 -6.68 -20.14 5.14
CA PRO A 215 -5.58 -20.02 4.19
C PRO A 215 -5.96 -20.25 2.72
N GLY A 216 -6.98 -21.07 2.45
CA GLY A 216 -7.39 -21.45 1.09
C GLY A 216 -8.03 -20.32 0.28
N ARG A 217 -8.83 -19.45 0.91
CA ARG A 217 -9.46 -18.31 0.22
C ARG A 217 -8.46 -17.18 -0.05
N PHE A 218 -7.45 -17.07 0.82
CA PHE A 218 -6.37 -16.11 0.67
C PHE A 218 -5.54 -16.32 -0.61
N VAL A 219 -5.19 -17.58 -0.93
CA VAL A 219 -4.43 -17.94 -2.14
C VAL A 219 -5.15 -17.51 -3.42
N THR A 220 -6.49 -17.60 -3.48
CA THR A 220 -7.28 -17.20 -4.65
C THR A 220 -7.24 -15.69 -4.89
N TYR A 221 -7.40 -14.86 -3.85
CA TYR A 221 -7.31 -13.40 -3.97
C TYR A 221 -5.91 -12.95 -4.39
N LEU A 222 -4.92 -13.71 -3.99
CA LEU A 222 -3.52 -13.47 -4.26
C LEU A 222 -3.15 -13.83 -5.72
N LEU A 223 -3.74 -14.89 -6.27
CA LEU A 223 -3.68 -15.20 -7.71
C LEU A 223 -4.34 -14.12 -8.57
N LEU A 224 -5.54 -13.66 -8.20
CA LEU A 224 -6.23 -12.57 -8.91
C LEU A 224 -5.41 -11.27 -8.91
N THR A 225 -4.67 -11.03 -7.83
CA THR A 225 -3.77 -9.88 -7.65
C THR A 225 -2.55 -9.96 -8.55
N VAL A 226 -1.91 -11.13 -8.63
CA VAL A 226 -0.78 -11.37 -9.56
C VAL A 226 -1.25 -11.20 -11.01
N LEU A 227 -2.45 -11.69 -11.36
CA LEU A 227 -3.04 -11.50 -12.68
C LEU A 227 -3.35 -10.01 -12.96
N PHE A 228 -3.87 -9.27 -11.97
CA PHE A 228 -4.10 -7.83 -12.10
C PHE A 228 -2.80 -7.03 -12.25
N MET A 229 -1.75 -7.34 -11.48
CA MET A 229 -0.40 -6.79 -11.67
C MET A 229 0.11 -7.04 -13.09
N THR A 230 -0.09 -8.26 -13.61
CA THR A 230 0.31 -8.65 -14.96
C THR A 230 -0.49 -7.89 -16.04
N GLY A 231 -1.77 -7.61 -15.78
CA GLY A 231 -2.60 -6.78 -16.66
C GLY A 231 -2.17 -5.31 -16.68
N VAL A 232 -1.89 -4.72 -15.51
CA VAL A 232 -1.34 -3.35 -15.40
C VAL A 232 0.02 -3.26 -16.09
N PHE A 233 0.87 -4.29 -15.92
CA PHE A 233 2.15 -4.47 -16.61
C PHE A 233 1.99 -4.45 -18.14
N TRP A 234 1.00 -5.15 -18.70
CA TRP A 234 0.74 -5.16 -20.14
C TRP A 234 0.31 -3.79 -20.69
N VAL A 235 -0.47 -3.04 -19.91
CA VAL A 235 -0.94 -1.70 -20.30
C VAL A 235 0.19 -0.66 -20.22
N SER A 236 1.10 -0.78 -19.25
CA SER A 236 2.23 0.14 -19.08
C SER A 236 3.35 -0.08 -20.10
N VAL A 237 3.66 -1.32 -20.49
CA VAL A 237 4.64 -1.62 -21.57
C VAL A 237 4.26 -0.98 -22.91
N ARG A 238 2.95 -0.81 -23.20
CA ARG A 238 2.49 -0.11 -24.42
C ARG A 238 2.84 1.38 -24.46
N LYS A 239 3.17 2.00 -23.31
CA LYS A 239 3.55 3.41 -23.22
C LYS A 239 5.01 3.47 -22.78
N ASN A 240 5.90 3.69 -23.75
CA ASN A 240 7.37 3.75 -23.63
C ASN A 240 7.91 4.87 -22.70
N ASP A 241 7.42 4.98 -21.47
CA ASP A 241 7.81 6.02 -20.50
C ASP A 241 9.17 5.73 -19.83
N TYR A 242 9.82 4.60 -20.17
CA TYR A 242 11.02 4.08 -19.50
C TYR A 242 12.04 3.40 -20.43
N ALA A 243 12.16 3.85 -21.68
CA ALA A 243 13.38 3.57 -22.42
C ALA A 243 14.51 4.41 -21.81
N TYR A 244 15.47 3.76 -21.15
CA TYR A 244 16.74 4.36 -20.75
C TYR A 244 17.70 4.34 -21.95
N GLU A 245 17.32 5.06 -22.99
CA GLU A 245 18.21 5.46 -24.09
C GLU A 245 18.27 6.98 -24.15
#